data_AF-A0A4Y2ILS6-F1
#
_entry.id   AF-A0A4Y2ILS6-F1
#
_cell.length_a   1.000
_cell.length_b   1.000
_cell.length_c   1.000
_cell.angle_alpha   90.00
_cell.angle_beta   90.00
_cell.angle_gamma   90.00
#
_symmetry.space_group_name_H-M   'P 1'
#
loop_
_entity.id
_entity.type
_entity.pdbx_description
1 polymer ?
#
loop_
_entity_poly.entity_id
_entity_poly.type
_entity_poly.pdbx_seq_one_letter_code
_entity_poly.pdbx_strand_id
1 'polypeptide(L)' 'QHLGGKHFADDDDVQLEVLLWMRQQPKEFYAAEIGALIKRWDKCINIGGDYCEK' A
#
# COMPACT_ATOMS: atom_id res chain seq x y z
N GLN A 1 1.10 -9.42 -2.09
CA GLN A 1 2.28 -10.24 -1.79
C GLN A 1 3.23 -10.24 -3.00
N HIS A 2 3.76 -9.07 -3.40
CA HIS A 2 4.66 -8.99 -4.57
C HIS A 2 6.15 -9.10 -4.19
N LEU A 3 6.51 -8.55 -3.02
CA LEU A 3 7.88 -8.54 -2.50
C LEU A 3 8.16 -9.67 -1.49
N GLY A 4 7.11 -10.24 -0.90
CA GLY A 4 7.25 -11.25 0.16
C GLY A 4 8.00 -12.50 -0.34
N GLY A 5 9.04 -12.91 0.39
CA GLY A 5 9.82 -14.11 0.10
C GLY A 5 10.86 -13.97 -1.03
N LYS A 6 10.98 -12.80 -1.67
CA LYS A 6 12.05 -12.52 -2.63
C LYS A 6 13.34 -12.15 -1.90
N HIS A 7 14.46 -12.72 -2.34
CA HIS A 7 15.79 -12.32 -1.91
C HIS A 7 16.40 -11.39 -2.97
N PHE A 8 17.02 -10.30 -2.53
CA PHE A 8 17.69 -9.31 -3.38
C PHE A 8 19.16 -9.23 -2.97
N ALA A 9 20.06 -8.96 -3.92
CA ALA A 9 21.50 -8.97 -3.61
C ALA A 9 21.91 -7.70 -2.87
N ASP A 10 21.28 -6.57 -3.17
CA ASP A 10 21.53 -5.27 -2.56
C ASP A 10 20.28 -4.36 -2.57
N ASP A 11 20.45 -3.13 -2.08
CA ASP A 11 19.38 -2.14 -1.99
C ASP A 11 18.96 -1.60 -3.36
N ASP A 12 19.86 -1.54 -4.33
CA ASP A 12 19.58 -1.03 -5.67
C ASP A 12 18.61 -1.99 -6.40
N ASP A 13 18.82 -3.30 -6.23
CA ASP A 13 17.91 -4.34 -6.72
C ASP A 13 16.49 -4.20 -6.14
N VAL A 14 16.38 -3.97 -4.83
CA VAL A 14 15.08 -3.78 -4.16
C VAL A 14 14.39 -2.52 -4.67
N GLN A 15 15.14 -1.41 -4.77
CA GLN A 15 14.60 -0.14 -5.24
C GLN A 15 14.07 -0.25 -6.68
N LEU A 16 14.81 -0.93 -7.56
CA LEU A 16 14.40 -1.14 -8.93
C LEU A 16 13.13 -1.99 -9.02
N GLU A 17 13.05 -3.10 -8.29
CA GLU A 17 11.87 -3.97 -8.28
C GLU A 17 10.63 -3.22 -7.77
N VAL A 18 10.77 -2.47 -6.66
CA VAL A 18 9.67 -1.65 -6.11
C VAL A 18 9.22 -0.60 -7.12
N LEU A 19 10.15 0.08 -7.78
CA LEU A 19 9.86 1.10 -8.78
C LEU A 19 9.09 0.51 -9.97
N LEU A 20 9.55 -0.63 -10.49
CA LEU A 20 8.89 -1.31 -11.60
C LEU A 20 7.49 -1.78 -11.20
N TRP A 21 7.36 -2.38 -10.02
CA TRP A 21 6.07 -2.83 -9.51
C TRP A 21 5.06 -1.68 -9.38
N MET A 22 5.48 -0.55 -8.82
CA MET A 22 4.63 0.64 -8.70
C MET A 22 4.20 1.18 -10.07
N ARG A 23 5.10 1.23 -11.05
CA ARG A 23 4.79 1.70 -12.41
C ARG A 23 3.83 0.79 -13.18
N GLN A 24 3.81 -0.50 -12.87
CA GLN A 24 2.89 -1.46 -13.48
C GLN A 24 1.47 -1.37 -12.93
N GLN A 25 1.27 -0.73 -11.76
CA GLN A 25 -0.06 -0.64 -11.18
C GLN A 25 -0.98 0.24 -12.05
N PRO A 26 -2.23 -0.20 -12.26
CA PRO A 26 -3.21 0.59 -12.99
C PRO A 26 -3.57 1.87 -12.22
N LYS A 27 -4.00 2.92 -12.91
CA LYS A 27 -4.36 4.20 -12.26
C LYS A 27 -5.50 4.03 -11.26
N GLU A 28 -6.39 3.08 -11.55
CA GLU A 28 -7.54 2.70 -10.75
C GLU A 28 -7.14 2.11 -9.40
N PHE A 29 -5.96 1.46 -9.31
CA PHE A 29 -5.43 0.97 -8.04
C PHE A 29 -5.21 2.12 -7.06
N TYR A 30 -4.54 3.18 -7.52
CA TYR A 30 -4.31 4.37 -6.71
C TYR A 30 -5.61 5.12 -6.40
N ALA A 31 -6.51 5.25 -7.39
CA ALA A 31 -7.80 5.90 -7.19
C ALA A 31 -8.66 5.17 -6.14
N ALA A 32 -8.68 3.83 -6.18
CA ALA A 32 -9.42 3.01 -5.23
C ALA A 32 -8.87 3.15 -3.80
N GLU A 33 -7.55 3.08 -3.63
CA GLU A 33 -6.92 3.25 -2.30
C GLU A 33 -7.14 4.66 -1.72
N ILE A 34 -7.04 5.70 -2.55
CA ILE A 34 -7.33 7.09 -2.11
C ILE A 34 -8.80 7.22 -1.73
N GLY A 35 -9.72 6.65 -2.51
CA GLY A 35 -11.15 6.64 -2.19
C GLY A 35 -11.47 5.88 -0.90
N ALA A 36 -10.71 4.82 -0.59
CA ALA A 36 -10.87 4.05 0.65
C ALA A 36 -10.50 4.84 1.91
N LEU A 37 -9.66 5.89 1.81
CA LEU A 37 -9.27 6.73 2.94
C LEU A 37 -10.47 7.39 3.64
N ILE A 38 -11.49 7.80 2.88
CA ILE A 38 -12.71 8.40 3.44
C ILE A 38 -13.38 7.45 4.44
N LYS A 39 -13.50 6.16 4.06
CA LYS A 39 -14.07 5.12 4.93
C LYS A 39 -13.18 4.81 6.12
N ARG A 40 -11.85 4.80 5.93
CA ARG A 40 -10.88 4.59 7.03
C ARG A 40 -10.96 5.71 8.06
N TRP A 41 -11.14 6.95 7.63
CA TRP A 41 -11.28 8.12 8.51
C TRP A 41 -12.58 8.11 9.29
N ASP A 42 -13.71 7.84 8.64
CA ASP A 42 -15.00 7.67 9.33
C ASP A 42 -14.90 6.61 10.43
N LYS A 43 -14.32 5.45 10.09
CA LYS A 43 -14.10 4.37 11.06
C LYS A 43 -13.23 4.82 12.24
N CYS A 44 -12.13 5.53 11.98
CA CYS A 44 -11.21 6.03 13.01
C CYS A 44 -11.92 6.96 14.00
N ILE A 45 -12.74 7.88 13.50
CA ILE A 45 -13.54 8.79 14.33
C ILE A 45 -14.53 7.98 15.19
N ASN A 46 -15.23 7.02 14.58
CA ASN A 46 -16.26 6.24 15.24
C ASN A 46 -15.75 5.31 16.35
N ILE A 47 -14.47 4.92 16.32
CA ILE A 47 -13.83 4.12 17.39
C ILE A 47 -12.95 4.96 18.33
N GLY A 48 -13.10 6.28 18.33
CA GLY A 48 -12.38 7.17 19.24
C GLY A 48 -10.88 7.24 18.98
N GLY A 49 -10.45 6.97 17.74
CA GLY A 49 -9.04 6.96 17.35
C GLY A 49 -8.28 5.68 17.68
N ASP A 50 -8.96 4.63 18.14
CA ASP A 50 -8.35 3.31 18.31
C ASP A 50 -7.93 2.70 16.95
N TYR A 51 -7.13 1.64 16.97
CA TYR A 51 -6.66 0.99 15.76
C TYR A 51 -7.80 0.27 15.02
N CYS A 52 -8.07 0.73 13.79
CA CYS A 52 -9.19 0.26 12.97
C CYS A 52 -9.00 -1.11 12.32
N GLU A 53 -7.77 -1.59 12.16
CA GLU A 53 -7.47 -2.78 11.36
C GLU A 53 -7.08 -3.97 12.28
N LYS A 54 -7.00 -5.17 11.72
CA LYS A 54 -6.42 -6.35 12.39
C LYS A 54 -5.40 -6.95 11.43
#